data_AF-A0A920KE63-F1
#
_entry.id   AF-A0A920KE63-F1
#
_cell.length_a   1.000
_cell.length_b   1.000
_cell.length_c   1.000
_cell.angle_alpha   90.00
_cell.angle_beta   90.00
_cell.angle_gamma   90.00
#
_symmetry.space_group_name_H-M   'P 1'
#
loop_
_entity.id
_entity.type
_entity.pdbx_description
1 polymer ?
#
loop_
_entity_poly.entity_id
_entity_poly.type
_entity_poly.pdbx_seq_one_letter_code
_entity_poly.pdbx_strand_id
1 'polypeptide(L)'
;MQQFESNKQKEKVYSALVLVGVIGSVMLFAGLSSAVLVRKMDKFWVNIHLPYEFIISTITILISSITFYMALQFARKGQKVKVIRLLILTLLLSIAFTIFQFKGWSSYYNSGNAMKSFVTFVYGQYGKNFKVMKADQVIDYDGENYLINEDNITSAELDEVKLFLRQICGVSTSLQMLNSILMITIVLIQFTMFRLPKK
;
A
#
# COMPACT_ATOMS: atom_id res chain seq x y z
N MET A 1 24.22 -19.98 -24.93
CA MET A 1 24.00 -18.52 -24.78
C MET A 1 24.35 -17.86 -26.11
N GLN A 2 23.40 -17.22 -26.78
CA GLN A 2 23.71 -16.46 -28.01
C GLN A 2 24.65 -15.30 -27.64
N GLN A 3 25.90 -15.34 -28.11
CA GLN A 3 26.83 -14.23 -27.96
C GLN A 3 26.41 -13.12 -28.92
N PHE A 4 26.04 -11.96 -28.38
CA PHE A 4 25.72 -10.80 -29.21
C PHE A 4 26.99 -10.29 -29.90
N GLU A 5 27.06 -10.48 -31.22
CA GLU A 5 28.16 -10.12 -32.13
C GLU A 5 28.47 -8.61 -32.16
N SER A 6 27.50 -7.74 -31.81
CA SER A 6 27.64 -6.27 -31.87
C SER A 6 27.06 -5.55 -30.64
N ASN A 7 27.75 -4.49 -30.18
CA ASN A 7 27.28 -3.63 -29.07
C ASN A 7 25.89 -3.02 -29.33
N LYS A 8 25.55 -2.72 -30.60
CA LYS A 8 24.21 -2.23 -30.97
C LYS A 8 23.12 -3.27 -30.74
N GLN A 9 23.44 -4.54 -30.92
CA GLN A 9 22.50 -5.64 -30.75
C GLN A 9 22.24 -5.90 -29.26
N LYS A 10 23.27 -5.78 -28.42
CA LYS A 10 23.15 -5.79 -26.95
C LYS A 10 22.25 -4.66 -26.45
N GLU A 11 22.50 -3.43 -26.90
CA GLU A 11 21.73 -2.25 -26.49
C GLU A 11 20.23 -2.36 -26.84
N LYS A 12 19.92 -2.86 -28.04
CA LYS A 12 18.54 -3.10 -28.48
C LYS A 12 17.83 -4.13 -27.61
N VAL A 13 18.53 -5.21 -27.23
CA VAL A 13 17.96 -6.26 -26.35
C VAL A 13 17.75 -5.76 -24.93
N TYR A 14 18.71 -5.02 -24.34
CA TYR A 14 18.53 -4.45 -23.01
C TYR A 14 17.39 -3.43 -22.96
N SER A 15 17.29 -2.58 -23.98
CA SER A 15 16.19 -1.60 -24.08
C SER A 15 14.84 -2.30 -24.20
N ALA A 16 14.76 -3.37 -25.01
CA ALA A 16 13.54 -4.18 -25.14
C ALA A 16 13.17 -4.88 -23.82
N LEU A 17 14.15 -5.40 -23.08
CA LEU A 17 13.91 -6.03 -21.78
C LEU A 17 13.37 -5.04 -20.74
N VAL A 18 13.94 -3.84 -20.68
CA VAL A 18 13.45 -2.76 -19.81
C VAL A 18 12.03 -2.36 -20.20
N LEU A 19 11.74 -2.23 -21.50
CA LEU A 19 10.41 -1.88 -21.99
C LEU A 19 9.34 -2.92 -21.58
N VAL A 20 9.63 -4.21 -21.75
CA VAL A 20 8.74 -5.29 -21.30
C VAL A 20 8.52 -5.24 -19.79
N GLY A 21 9.58 -4.98 -19.01
CA GLY A 21 9.47 -4.80 -17.56
C GLY A 21 8.57 -3.63 -17.14
N VAL A 22 8.67 -2.49 -17.83
CA VAL A 22 7.81 -1.32 -17.59
C VAL A 22 6.36 -1.61 -17.94
N ILE A 23 6.10 -2.21 -19.11
CA ILE A 23 4.74 -2.58 -19.54
C ILE A 23 4.12 -3.58 -18.55
N GLY A 24 4.88 -4.59 -18.13
CA GLY A 24 4.42 -5.56 -17.13
C GLY A 24 4.08 -4.91 -15.78
N SER A 25 4.90 -3.95 -15.34
CA SER A 25 4.64 -3.20 -14.11
C SER A 25 3.35 -2.37 -14.21
N VAL A 26 3.13 -1.69 -15.33
CA VAL A 26 1.90 -0.90 -15.58
C VAL A 26 0.67 -1.82 -15.59
N MET A 27 0.74 -2.97 -16.26
CA MET A 27 -0.37 -3.93 -16.29
C MET A 27 -0.71 -4.48 -14.89
N LEU A 28 0.29 -4.75 -14.07
CA LEU A 28 0.10 -5.18 -12.67
C LEU A 28 -0.65 -4.12 -11.88
N PHE A 29 -0.20 -2.86 -11.91
CA PHE A 29 -0.86 -1.78 -11.17
C PHE A 29 -2.26 -1.47 -11.73
N ALA A 30 -2.48 -1.60 -13.03
CA ALA A 30 -3.79 -1.46 -13.65
C ALA A 30 -4.76 -2.55 -13.16
N GLY A 31 -4.31 -3.81 -13.09
CA GLY A 31 -5.09 -4.92 -12.54
C GLY A 31 -5.46 -4.71 -11.07
N LEU A 32 -4.49 -4.30 -10.24
CA LEU A 32 -4.74 -3.98 -8.83
C LEU A 32 -5.71 -2.82 -8.66
N SER A 33 -5.56 -1.75 -9.45
CA SER A 33 -6.44 -0.58 -9.41
C SER A 33 -7.86 -0.92 -9.84
N SER A 34 -8.01 -1.73 -10.90
CA SER A 34 -9.31 -2.23 -11.37
C SER A 34 -10.02 -3.05 -10.31
N ALA A 35 -9.30 -3.97 -9.65
CA ALA A 35 -9.87 -4.76 -8.56
C ALA A 35 -10.37 -3.89 -7.39
N VAL A 36 -9.63 -2.83 -7.04
CA VAL A 36 -10.09 -1.87 -6.01
C VAL A 36 -11.32 -1.09 -6.47
N LEU A 37 -11.35 -0.63 -7.73
CA LEU A 37 -12.49 0.14 -8.27
C LEU A 37 -13.76 -0.71 -8.35
N VAL A 38 -13.66 -1.98 -8.76
CA VAL A 38 -14.82 -2.89 -8.76
C VAL A 38 -15.33 -3.11 -7.33
N ARG A 39 -14.43 -3.32 -6.36
CA ARG A 39 -14.81 -3.50 -4.95
C ARG A 39 -15.42 -2.24 -4.34
N LYS A 40 -15.06 -1.05 -4.83
CA LYS A 40 -15.66 0.23 -4.43
C LYS A 40 -17.13 0.38 -4.80
N MET A 41 -17.61 -0.37 -5.81
CA MET A 41 -18.99 -0.29 -6.28
C MET A 41 -19.95 -1.17 -5.46
N ASP A 42 -19.44 -2.03 -4.57
CA ASP A 42 -20.27 -2.83 -3.67
C ASP A 42 -20.88 -1.97 -2.56
N LYS A 43 -22.11 -2.31 -2.14
CA LYS A 43 -22.86 -1.62 -1.06
C LYS A 43 -22.14 -1.56 0.30
N PHE A 44 -21.09 -2.36 0.51
CA PHE A 44 -20.35 -2.46 1.76
C PHE A 44 -18.96 -1.80 1.68
N TRP A 45 -18.76 -0.80 0.83
CA TRP A 45 -17.49 -0.10 0.78
C TRP A 45 -17.27 0.76 2.02
N VAL A 46 -16.17 0.51 2.74
CA VAL A 46 -15.74 1.34 3.86
C VAL A 46 -14.95 2.53 3.31
N ASN A 47 -15.35 3.75 3.66
CA ASN A 47 -14.60 4.95 3.30
C ASN A 47 -13.24 4.97 4.03
N ILE A 48 -12.19 4.65 3.28
CA ILE A 48 -10.83 4.64 3.76
C ILE A 48 -10.29 6.07 3.74
N HIS A 49 -10.20 6.70 4.92
CA HIS A 49 -9.48 7.97 5.06
C HIS A 49 -7.97 7.73 5.06
N LEU A 50 -7.30 8.25 4.03
CA LEU A 50 -5.85 8.18 3.91
C LEU A 50 -5.21 9.27 4.78
N PRO A 51 -4.26 8.91 5.67
CA PRO A 51 -3.59 9.88 6.52
C PRO A 51 -2.65 10.78 5.69
N TYR A 52 -2.44 12.02 6.16
CA TYR A 52 -1.78 13.11 5.42
C TYR A 52 -0.35 12.76 4.97
N GLU A 53 0.32 11.85 5.66
CA GLU A 53 1.65 11.33 5.37
C GLU A 53 1.75 10.73 3.96
N PHE A 54 0.68 10.10 3.45
CA PHE A 54 0.66 9.56 2.09
C PHE A 54 0.72 10.67 1.04
N ILE A 55 0.10 11.83 1.28
CA ILE A 55 0.13 12.98 0.38
C ILE A 55 1.55 13.56 0.31
N ILE A 56 2.19 13.75 1.47
CA ILE A 56 3.58 14.22 1.55
C ILE A 56 4.51 13.29 0.78
N SER A 57 4.33 11.97 0.94
CA SER A 57 5.15 10.99 0.23
C SER A 57 4.95 11.06 -1.29
N THR A 58 3.72 11.26 -1.76
CA THR A 58 3.40 11.39 -3.20
C THR A 58 4.08 12.62 -3.81
N ILE A 59 4.04 13.76 -3.11
CA ILE A 59 4.73 14.97 -3.56
C ILE A 59 6.25 14.75 -3.57
N THR A 60 6.79 14.10 -2.54
CA THR A 60 8.23 13.82 -2.42
C THR A 60 8.75 12.96 -3.58
N ILE A 61 8.02 11.91 -3.97
CA ILE A 61 8.45 11.05 -5.09
C ILE A 61 8.33 11.75 -6.44
N LEU A 62 7.35 12.65 -6.63
CA LEU A 62 7.26 13.48 -7.83
C LEU A 62 8.46 14.42 -7.97
N ILE A 63 8.87 15.07 -6.88
CA ILE A 63 10.07 15.93 -6.86
C ILE A 63 11.34 15.09 -7.14
N SER A 64 11.40 13.87 -6.61
CA SER A 64 12.52 12.95 -6.89
C SER A 64 12.61 12.60 -8.38
N SER A 65 11.48 12.33 -9.04
CA SER A 65 11.41 12.06 -10.48
C SER A 65 11.91 13.25 -11.32
N ILE A 66 11.49 14.47 -10.99
CA ILE A 66 11.95 15.69 -11.67
C ILE A 66 13.46 15.87 -11.50
N THR A 67 13.97 15.65 -10.28
CA THR A 67 15.40 15.76 -9.97
C THR A 67 16.22 14.72 -10.76
N PHE A 68 15.69 13.50 -10.90
CA PHE A 68 16.32 12.44 -11.69
C PHE A 68 16.31 12.76 -13.18
N TYR A 69 15.21 13.32 -13.70
CA TYR A 69 15.13 13.79 -15.09
C TYR A 69 16.14 14.91 -15.37
N MET A 70 16.32 15.84 -14.44
CA MET A 70 17.38 16.86 -14.55
C MET A 70 18.77 16.22 -14.54
N ALA A 71 19.02 15.21 -13.71
CA ALA A 71 20.29 14.48 -13.70
C ALA A 71 20.59 13.86 -15.08
N LEU A 72 19.58 13.28 -15.74
CA LEU A 72 19.70 12.74 -17.10
C LEU A 72 20.03 13.81 -18.14
N GLN A 73 19.40 14.99 -18.04
CA GLN A 73 19.71 16.14 -18.91
C GLN A 73 21.17 16.59 -18.76
N PHE A 74 21.68 16.71 -17.53
CA PHE A 74 23.08 17.08 -17.30
C PHE A 74 24.08 15.98 -17.70
N ALA A 75 23.66 14.71 -17.63
CA ALA A 75 24.47 13.59 -18.10
C ALA A 75 24.69 13.66 -19.61
N ARG A 76 23.65 13.99 -20.38
CA ARG A 76 23.75 14.23 -21.83
C ARG A 76 24.66 15.41 -22.17
N LYS A 77 24.74 16.42 -21.29
CA LYS A 77 25.63 17.59 -21.42
C LYS A 77 27.07 17.32 -20.94
N GLY A 78 27.41 16.10 -20.51
CA GLY A 78 28.74 15.73 -20.03
C GLY A 78 29.15 16.32 -18.67
N GLN A 79 28.23 16.95 -17.93
CA GLN A 79 28.54 17.66 -16.68
C GLN A 79 28.56 16.71 -15.46
N LYS A 80 29.57 15.84 -15.38
CA LYS A 80 29.68 14.75 -14.38
C LYS A 80 29.47 15.20 -12.93
N VAL A 81 30.03 16.33 -12.52
CA VAL A 81 29.90 16.84 -11.14
C VAL A 81 28.46 17.22 -10.78
N LYS A 82 27.69 17.76 -11.73
CA LYS A 82 26.27 18.10 -11.49
C LYS A 82 25.41 16.83 -11.46
N VAL A 83 25.71 15.86 -12.30
CA VAL A 83 25.04 14.55 -12.31
C VAL A 83 25.18 13.86 -10.96
N ILE A 84 26.40 13.76 -10.43
CA ILE A 84 26.66 13.10 -9.13
C ILE A 84 25.89 13.80 -8.01
N ARG A 85 25.94 15.14 -7.96
CA ARG A 85 25.19 15.92 -6.95
C ARG A 85 23.68 15.68 -7.03
N LEU A 86 23.10 15.67 -8.22
CA LEU A 86 21.67 15.43 -8.41
C LEU A 86 21.29 13.99 -8.08
N LEU A 87 22.14 13.01 -8.40
CA LEU A 87 21.91 11.61 -8.03
C LEU A 87 21.92 11.40 -6.51
N ILE A 88 22.86 12.03 -5.79
CA ILE A 88 22.87 12.02 -4.32
C ILE A 88 21.58 12.65 -3.78
N LEU A 89 21.14 13.76 -4.35
CA LEU A 89 19.88 14.41 -3.95
C LEU A 89 18.67 13.50 -4.18
N THR A 90 18.58 12.83 -5.34
CA THR A 90 17.49 11.87 -5.62
C THR A 90 17.51 10.68 -4.67
N LEU A 91 18.69 10.24 -4.24
CA LEU A 91 18.83 9.15 -3.29
C LEU A 91 18.29 9.57 -1.92
N LEU A 92 18.67 10.76 -1.45
CA LEU A 92 18.17 11.32 -0.19
C LEU A 92 16.65 11.52 -0.21
N LEU A 93 16.10 12.03 -1.31
CA LEU A 93 14.64 12.17 -1.48
C LEU A 93 13.92 10.82 -1.45
N SER A 94 14.50 9.79 -2.05
CA SER A 94 13.91 8.44 -2.07
C SER A 94 13.95 7.77 -0.69
N ILE A 95 14.99 8.03 0.11
CA ILE A 95 15.04 7.60 1.52
C ILE A 95 13.98 8.32 2.33
N ALA A 96 13.86 9.64 2.18
CA ALA A 96 12.83 10.43 2.85
C ALA A 96 11.42 9.93 2.49
N PHE A 97 11.15 9.66 1.21
CA PHE A 97 9.91 9.03 0.75
C PHE A 97 9.62 7.72 1.48
N THR A 98 10.62 6.84 1.60
CA THR A 98 10.47 5.54 2.26
C THR A 98 10.09 5.70 3.73
N ILE A 99 10.70 6.65 4.44
CA ILE A 99 10.37 6.96 5.84
C ILE A 99 8.92 7.45 5.95
N PHE A 100 8.48 8.37 5.08
CA PHE A 100 7.10 8.84 5.07
C PHE A 100 6.09 7.73 4.75
N GLN A 101 6.44 6.81 3.85
CA GLN A 101 5.62 5.63 3.56
C GLN A 101 5.47 4.76 4.82
N PHE A 102 6.57 4.40 5.49
CA PHE A 102 6.50 3.63 6.73
C PHE A 102 5.64 4.32 7.81
N LYS A 103 5.78 5.64 7.97
CA LYS A 103 4.94 6.42 8.90
C LYS A 103 3.47 6.41 8.48
N GLY A 104 3.17 6.60 7.20
CA GLY A 104 1.81 6.54 6.66
C GLY A 104 1.16 5.19 6.92
N TRP A 105 1.87 4.08 6.66
CA TRP A 105 1.41 2.73 6.98
C TRP A 105 1.22 2.49 8.47
N SER A 106 2.11 3.01 9.32
CA SER A 106 1.98 2.91 10.77
C SER A 106 0.77 3.69 11.29
N SER A 107 0.55 4.92 10.83
CA SER A 107 -0.63 5.71 11.18
C SER A 107 -1.90 5.03 10.68
N TYR A 108 -1.89 4.51 9.46
CA TYR A 108 -3.01 3.80 8.86
C TYR A 108 -3.39 2.53 9.62
N TYR A 109 -2.39 1.78 10.09
CA TYR A 109 -2.59 0.61 10.94
C TYR A 109 -3.19 0.99 12.31
N ASN A 110 -2.68 2.05 12.93
CA ASN A 110 -3.15 2.54 14.23
C ASN A 110 -4.59 3.07 14.16
N SER A 111 -5.03 3.61 13.01
CA SER A 111 -6.42 4.02 12.77
C SER A 111 -7.41 2.85 12.67
N GLY A 112 -6.96 1.59 12.86
CA GLY A 112 -7.82 0.41 12.85
C GLY A 112 -8.16 -0.12 11.45
N ASN A 113 -7.71 0.58 10.40
CA ASN A 113 -7.86 0.18 8.99
C ASN A 113 -6.80 -0.85 8.57
N ALA A 114 -6.43 -1.76 9.48
CA ALA A 114 -5.50 -2.82 9.17
C ALA A 114 -6.12 -3.75 8.12
N MET A 115 -5.32 -4.13 7.12
CA MET A 115 -5.63 -5.23 6.20
C MET A 115 -5.66 -6.52 7.03
N LYS A 116 -6.79 -6.79 7.70
CA LYS A 116 -7.00 -8.03 8.45
C LYS A 116 -7.05 -9.16 7.43
N SER A 117 -5.98 -9.95 7.40
CA SER A 117 -5.78 -11.02 6.44
C SER A 117 -6.85 -12.12 6.51
N PHE A 118 -7.63 -12.24 7.57
CA PHE A 118 -8.73 -13.20 7.60
C PHE A 118 -9.82 -12.69 8.52
N VAL A 119 -11.06 -12.76 8.05
CA VAL A 119 -12.16 -13.01 8.95
C VAL A 119 -12.08 -14.51 9.28
N THR A 120 -11.26 -14.89 10.27
CA THR A 120 -10.96 -16.31 10.50
C THR A 120 -12.12 -17.05 11.18
N PHE A 121 -13.15 -16.35 11.65
CA PHE A 121 -14.43 -16.94 12.03
C PHE A 121 -15.59 -16.00 11.68
N VAL A 122 -16.09 -16.08 10.44
CA VAL A 122 -17.47 -15.70 10.12
C VAL A 122 -18.33 -16.92 10.43
N TYR A 123 -18.82 -17.07 11.65
CA TYR A 123 -20.01 -17.92 11.86
C TYR A 123 -21.28 -17.21 11.35
N GLY A 124 -21.18 -16.53 10.22
CA GLY A 124 -22.32 -16.00 9.48
C GLY A 124 -22.73 -17.04 8.46
N GLN A 125 -23.94 -17.57 8.58
CA GLN A 125 -24.56 -18.30 7.48
C GLN A 125 -24.68 -17.34 6.29
N TYR A 126 -24.04 -17.68 5.15
CA TYR A 126 -24.27 -16.96 3.90
C TYR A 126 -25.78 -16.86 3.65
N GLY A 127 -26.29 -15.65 3.44
CA GLY A 127 -27.72 -15.40 3.21
C GLY A 127 -28.54 -15.01 4.45
N LYS A 128 -27.91 -14.80 5.62
CA LYS A 128 -28.58 -14.21 6.79
C LYS A 128 -27.88 -12.93 7.24
N ASN A 129 -28.62 -11.82 7.19
CA ASN A 129 -28.16 -10.52 7.67
C ASN A 129 -28.36 -10.44 9.19
N PHE A 130 -27.31 -10.18 9.94
CA PHE A 130 -27.39 -9.86 11.36
C PHE A 130 -27.23 -8.34 11.51
N LYS A 131 -28.25 -7.69 12.07
CA LYS A 131 -28.22 -6.26 12.38
C LYS A 131 -27.95 -6.08 13.87
N VAL A 132 -27.10 -5.13 14.21
CA VAL A 132 -26.84 -4.75 15.60
C VAL A 132 -27.96 -3.81 16.04
N MET A 133 -28.57 -4.12 17.18
CA MET A 133 -29.68 -3.33 17.74
C MET A 133 -29.28 -2.83 19.13
N LYS A 134 -29.52 -1.55 19.41
CA LYS A 134 -29.40 -0.94 20.75
C LYS A 134 -30.82 -0.57 21.19
N ALA A 135 -31.30 -1.13 22.28
CA ALA A 135 -32.64 -0.86 22.82
C ALA A 135 -33.77 -0.96 21.77
N ASP A 136 -33.77 -2.05 20.98
CA ASP A 136 -34.76 -2.32 19.91
C ASP A 136 -34.67 -1.42 18.66
N GLN A 137 -33.66 -0.53 18.61
CA GLN A 137 -33.39 0.33 17.46
C GLN A 137 -32.22 -0.21 16.64
N VAL A 138 -32.43 -0.31 15.33
CA VAL A 138 -31.45 -0.82 14.38
C VAL A 138 -30.38 0.24 14.12
N ILE A 139 -29.12 -0.18 14.23
CA ILE A 139 -27.98 0.65 13.81
C ILE A 139 -27.74 0.41 12.32
N ASP A 140 -27.98 1.44 11.50
CA ASP A 140 -27.66 1.43 10.07
C ASP A 140 -26.37 2.23 9.79
N TYR A 141 -25.71 1.94 8.67
CA TYR A 141 -24.46 2.59 8.25
C TYR A 141 -24.65 3.19 6.86
N ASP A 142 -24.50 4.51 6.74
CA ASP A 142 -24.73 5.24 5.48
C ASP A 142 -23.49 5.34 4.57
N GLY A 143 -22.32 4.95 5.09
CA GLY A 143 -21.04 5.10 4.40
C GLY A 143 -20.05 6.01 5.14
N GLU A 144 -20.52 6.96 5.94
CA GLU A 144 -19.70 7.93 6.69
C GLU A 144 -19.97 7.88 8.21
N ASN A 145 -21.23 7.72 8.63
CA ASN A 145 -21.64 7.67 10.03
C ASN A 145 -22.51 6.44 10.33
N TYR A 146 -22.55 6.06 11.61
CA TYR A 146 -23.53 5.11 12.12
C TYR A 146 -24.77 5.89 12.57
N LEU A 147 -25.93 5.43 12.10
CA LEU A 147 -27.22 6.07 12.33
C LEU A 147 -28.06 5.19 13.26
N ILE A 148 -28.73 5.80 14.23
CA ILE A 148 -29.82 5.20 14.99
C ILE A 148 -31.06 6.03 14.67
N ASN A 149 -32.08 5.41 14.06
CA ASN A 149 -33.31 6.11 13.64
C ASN A 149 -33.08 7.38 12.80
N GLU A 150 -32.18 7.33 11.82
CA GLU A 150 -31.85 8.46 10.93
C GLU A 150 -31.08 9.62 11.60
N ASP A 151 -30.81 9.55 12.91
CA ASP A 151 -29.97 10.50 13.64
C ASP A 151 -28.52 10.00 13.78
N ASN A 152 -27.55 10.91 13.68
CA ASN A 152 -26.13 10.61 13.85
C ASN A 152 -25.83 10.18 15.28
N ILE A 153 -25.23 9.00 15.45
CA ILE A 153 -24.77 8.53 16.76
C ILE A 153 -23.63 9.42 17.28
N THR A 154 -23.72 9.83 18.54
CA THR A 154 -22.67 10.60 19.20
C THR A 154 -21.41 9.75 19.40
N SER A 155 -20.21 10.31 19.24
CA SER A 155 -18.92 9.58 19.31
C SER A 155 -18.74 8.72 20.57
N ALA A 156 -19.26 9.16 21.72
CA ALA A 156 -19.22 8.42 22.97
C ALA A 156 -20.07 7.13 22.94
N GLU A 157 -21.27 7.20 22.34
CA GLU A 157 -22.15 6.04 22.22
C GLU A 157 -21.63 5.04 21.19
N LEU A 158 -20.98 5.54 20.14
CA LEU A 158 -20.32 4.71 19.14
C LEU A 158 -19.18 3.90 19.77
N ASP A 159 -18.44 4.48 20.72
CA ASP A 159 -17.35 3.80 21.41
C ASP A 159 -17.86 2.71 22.37
N GLU A 160 -19.01 2.90 23.03
CA GLU A 160 -19.66 1.84 23.81
C GLU A 160 -20.09 0.66 22.94
N VAL A 161 -20.74 0.95 21.80
CA VAL A 161 -21.15 -0.10 20.85
C VAL A 161 -19.92 -0.84 20.31
N LYS A 162 -18.84 -0.12 19.98
CA LYS A 162 -17.57 -0.73 19.55
C LYS A 162 -16.95 -1.59 20.65
N LEU A 163 -17.00 -1.17 21.91
CA LEU A 163 -16.48 -1.94 23.06
C LEU A 163 -17.27 -3.24 23.24
N PHE A 164 -18.59 -3.18 23.17
CA PHE A 164 -19.46 -4.36 23.20
C PHE A 164 -19.17 -5.33 22.05
N LEU A 165 -19.06 -4.82 20.82
CA LEU A 165 -18.72 -5.64 19.65
C LEU A 165 -17.33 -6.27 19.77
N ARG A 166 -16.35 -5.52 20.31
CA ARG A 166 -15.00 -6.06 20.60
C ARG A 166 -15.04 -7.21 21.60
N GLN A 167 -15.89 -7.12 22.62
CA GLN A 167 -16.06 -8.17 23.61
C GLN A 167 -16.67 -9.44 23.01
N ILE A 168 -17.67 -9.30 22.13
CA ILE A 168 -18.31 -10.43 21.44
C ILE A 168 -17.38 -11.07 20.41
N CYS A 169 -16.61 -10.26 19.68
CA CYS A 169 -15.75 -10.76 18.60
C CYS A 169 -14.43 -11.41 19.05
N GLY A 170 -14.20 -11.58 20.36
CA GLY A 170 -13.13 -12.44 20.92
C GLY A 170 -11.76 -12.27 20.26
N VAL A 171 -11.08 -11.15 20.48
CA VAL A 171 -9.69 -10.98 19.99
C VAL A 171 -8.74 -11.76 20.89
N SER A 172 -8.33 -12.96 20.47
CA SER A 172 -7.23 -13.70 21.08
C SER A 172 -5.89 -13.03 20.72
N THR A 173 -5.33 -12.31 21.68
CA THR A 173 -4.01 -11.66 21.63
C THR A 173 -2.88 -12.68 21.86
N SER A 174 -2.61 -13.57 20.90
CA SER A 174 -1.44 -14.48 20.99
C SER A 174 -0.54 -14.53 19.75
N LEU A 175 -0.84 -13.78 18.68
CA LEU A 175 -0.14 -13.92 17.40
C LEU A 175 0.50 -12.62 16.86
N GLN A 176 0.99 -11.74 17.74
CA GLN A 176 1.68 -10.50 17.33
C GLN A 176 3.22 -10.62 17.24
N MET A 177 3.84 -11.67 17.79
CA MET A 177 5.31 -11.84 17.72
C MET A 177 5.81 -12.56 16.45
N LEU A 178 4.95 -13.29 15.74
CA LEU A 178 5.37 -14.08 14.57
C LEU A 178 5.39 -13.27 13.26
N ASN A 179 4.51 -12.29 13.10
CA ASN A 179 4.37 -11.58 11.81
C ASN A 179 5.50 -10.58 11.55
N SER A 180 6.10 -10.00 12.60
CA SER A 180 7.25 -9.10 12.46
C SER A 180 8.50 -9.85 11.99
N ILE A 181 8.70 -11.08 12.47
CA ILE A 181 9.85 -11.93 12.11
C ILE A 181 9.67 -12.53 10.71
N LEU A 182 8.44 -12.90 10.33
CA LEU A 182 8.15 -13.43 9.01
C LEU A 182 8.35 -12.37 7.91
N MET A 183 7.97 -11.12 8.19
CA MET A 183 8.13 -10.02 7.24
C MET A 183 9.60 -9.66 6.98
N ILE A 184 10.46 -9.72 8.01
CA ILE A 184 11.91 -9.50 7.86
C ILE A 184 12.57 -10.65 7.09
N THR A 185 12.13 -11.90 7.33
CA THR A 185 12.68 -13.08 6.64
C THR A 185 12.31 -13.12 5.15
N ILE A 186 11.08 -12.73 4.78
CA ILE A 186 10.67 -12.68 3.37
C ILE A 186 11.41 -11.58 2.61
N VAL A 187 11.66 -10.43 3.24
CA VAL A 187 12.45 -9.35 2.63
C VAL A 187 13.92 -9.77 2.44
N LEU A 188 14.50 -10.50 3.41
CA LEU A 188 15.85 -11.05 3.28
C LEU A 188 15.94 -12.15 2.20
N ILE A 189 14.95 -13.04 2.09
CA ILE A 189 14.93 -14.08 1.05
C ILE A 189 14.78 -13.47 -0.35
N GLN A 190 13.95 -12.45 -0.52
CA GLN A 190 13.81 -11.71 -1.79
C GLN A 190 15.11 -10.99 -2.18
N PHE A 191 15.82 -10.40 -1.20
CA PHE A 191 17.10 -9.73 -1.43
C PHE A 191 18.24 -10.72 -1.74
N THR A 192 18.18 -11.93 -1.18
CA THR A 192 19.18 -12.99 -1.42
C THR A 192 18.93 -13.71 -2.76
N MET A 193 17.67 -13.92 -3.16
CA MET A 193 17.30 -14.48 -4.47
C MET A 193 17.63 -13.56 -5.63
N PHE A 194 17.66 -12.23 -5.43
CA PHE A 194 18.04 -11.28 -6.48
C PHE A 194 19.57 -11.19 -6.72
N ARG A 195 20.37 -11.94 -5.96
CA ARG A 195 21.83 -12.05 -6.14
C ARG A 195 22.21 -13.44 -6.62
N LEU A 196 21.75 -13.85 -7.80
CA LEU A 196 22.30 -15.03 -8.45
C LEU A 196 23.76 -14.75 -8.90
N PRO A 197 24.73 -15.62 -8.55
CA PRO A 197 26.10 -15.49 -9.02
C PRO A 197 26.16 -15.75 -10.53
N LYS A 198 26.84 -14.85 -11.24
CA LYS A 198 27.29 -15.10 -12.61
C LYS A 198 28.21 -16.33 -12.62
N LYS A 199 27.81 -17.35 -13.36
CA LYS A 199 28.70 -18.20 -14.15
C LYS A 199 28.15 -18.27 -15.57
#